data_AF-A0A961IF31-F1
#
_entry.id   AF-A0A961IF31-F1
#
_cell.length_a   1.000
_cell.length_b   1.000
_cell.length_c   1.000
_cell.angle_alpha   90.00
_cell.angle_beta   90.00
_cell.angle_gamma   90.00
#
_symmetry.space_group_name_H-M   'P 1'
#
loop_
_entity.id
_entity.type
_entity.pdbx_description
1 polymer ?
#
loop_
_entity_poly.entity_id
_entity_poly.type
_entity_poly.pdbx_seq_one_letter_code
_entity_poly.pdbx_strand_id
1 'polypeptide(L)' 'YYFLRSENYPVSLIFGVAKTADGGIDGHAWICLNGEPFGEMDDPLTKFTVTLRYPAIESRSDIAENTARKMPAR' A
#
# COMPACT_ATOMS: atom_id res chain seq x y z
N TYR A 1 3.67 7.85 0.86
CA TYR A 1 4.03 7.04 -0.34
C TYR A 1 5.15 7.67 -1.17
N TYR A 2 4.94 8.82 -1.84
CA TYR A 2 5.89 9.40 -2.82
C TYR A 2 7.34 9.51 -2.31
N PHE A 3 7.57 10.20 -1.18
CA PHE A 3 8.92 10.41 -0.63
C PHE A 3 9.60 9.11 -0.20
N LEU A 4 8.88 8.20 0.47
CA LEU A 4 9.44 6.89 0.84
C LEU A 4 9.82 6.09 -0.41
N ARG A 5 9.04 6.17 -1.48
CA ARG A 5 9.35 5.50 -2.75
C ARG A 5 10.51 6.18 -3.48
N SER A 6 10.66 7.50 -3.44
CA SER A 6 11.80 8.19 -4.06
C SER A 6 13.12 7.79 -3.40
N GLU A 7 13.08 7.48 -2.11
CA GLU A 7 14.23 6.97 -1.33
C GLU A 7 14.36 5.42 -1.37
N ASN A 8 13.69 4.74 -2.30
CA ASN A 8 13.73 3.28 -2.48
C ASN A 8 13.30 2.43 -1.27
N TYR A 9 12.50 2.97 -0.36
CA TYR A 9 11.90 2.14 0.69
C TYR A 9 10.88 1.15 0.09
N PRO A 10 10.81 -0.08 0.63
CA PRO A 10 9.86 -1.12 0.20
C PRO A 10 8.47 -0.82 0.75
N VAL A 11 7.80 0.19 0.16
CA VAL A 11 6.49 0.66 0.59
C VAL A 11 5.37 0.29 -0.39
N SER A 12 4.21 -0.02 0.19
CA SER A 12 2.94 -0.12 -0.54
C SER A 12 1.95 0.92 -0.01
N LEU A 13 1.09 1.43 -0.86
CA LEU A 13 -0.09 2.21 -0.50
C LEU A 13 -1.30 1.29 -0.49
N ILE A 14 -2.04 1.27 0.61
CA ILE A 14 -3.22 0.42 0.82
C ILE A 14 -4.44 1.30 0.98
N PHE A 15 -5.57 0.84 0.44
CA PHE A 15 -6.88 1.42 0.67
C PHE A 15 -7.79 0.34 1.23
N GLY A 16 -8.61 0.70 2.22
CA GLY A 16 -9.58 -0.19 2.81
C GLY A 16 -10.87 0.53 3.19
N VAL A 17 -11.90 -0.26 3.40
CA VAL A 17 -13.23 0.20 3.81
C VAL A 17 -13.74 -0.61 4.99
N ALA A 18 -14.53 0.03 5.84
CA ALA A 18 -15.19 -0.59 6.98
C ALA A 18 -16.66 -0.16 7.01
N LYS A 19 -17.54 -1.03 7.51
CA LYS A 19 -18.91 -0.61 7.83
C LYS A 19 -18.91 0.15 9.15
N THR A 20 -19.66 1.23 9.21
CA THR A 20 -19.88 1.97 10.46
C THR A 20 -21.08 1.41 11.22
N ALA A 21 -21.18 1.70 12.52
CA ALA A 21 -22.25 1.17 13.38
C ALA A 21 -23.66 1.65 12.97
N ASP A 22 -23.76 2.82 12.33
CA ASP A 22 -24.98 3.40 11.78
C ASP A 22 -25.32 2.90 10.36
N GLY A 23 -24.58 1.91 9.84
CA GLY A 23 -24.83 1.30 8.54
C GLY A 23 -24.19 2.02 7.36
N GLY A 24 -23.37 3.04 7.61
CA GLY A 24 -22.54 3.71 6.60
C GLY A 24 -21.26 2.94 6.23
N ILE A 25 -20.41 3.61 5.46
CA ILE A 25 -19.09 3.11 5.04
C ILE A 25 -18.04 4.16 5.40
N ASP A 26 -17.01 3.74 6.13
CA ASP A 26 -15.79 4.50 6.42
C ASP A 26 -14.66 4.00 5.52
N GLY A 27 -13.79 4.90 5.08
CA GLY A 27 -12.69 4.61 4.17
C GLY A 27 -11.38 5.11 4.74
N HIS A 28 -10.32 4.31 4.58
CA HIS A 28 -8.98 4.69 5.05
C HIS A 28 -7.92 4.29 4.05
N ALA A 29 -6.83 5.07 4.03
CA ALA A 29 -5.66 4.78 3.23
C ALA A 29 -4.42 4.88 4.11
N TRP A 30 -3.55 3.88 4.03
CA TRP A 30 -2.33 3.80 4.84
C TRP A 30 -1.15 3.29 4.03
N ILE A 31 0.04 3.47 4.59
CA ILE A 31 1.28 2.94 4.01
C ILE A 31 1.62 1.63 4.71
N CYS A 32 2.01 0.62 3.95
CA CYS A 32 2.77 -0.50 4.48
C CYS A 32 4.25 -0.32 4.20
N LEU A 33 5.11 -0.56 5.18
CA LEU A 33 6.56 -0.67 5.03
C LEU A 33 6.95 -2.12 5.36
N ASN A 34 7.61 -2.81 4.42
CA ASN A 34 7.90 -4.25 4.56
C ASN A 34 6.66 -5.13 4.82
N GLY A 35 5.49 -4.71 4.33
CA GLY A 35 4.23 -5.44 4.50
C GLY A 35 3.41 -5.04 5.73
N GLU A 36 4.00 -4.30 6.67
CA GLU A 36 3.35 -3.90 7.93
C GLU A 36 2.84 -2.45 7.87
N PRO A 37 1.67 -2.13 8.45
CA PRO A 37 1.18 -0.75 8.56
C PRO A 37 2.22 0.18 9.21
N PHE A 38 2.40 1.36 8.61
CA PHE A 38 3.44 2.31 9.01
C PHE A 38 2.86 3.70 9.29
N GLY A 39 3.07 4.19 10.51
CA GLY A 39 2.65 5.53 10.93
C GLY A 39 1.18 5.63 11.38
N GLU A 40 0.53 4.50 11.64
CA GLU A 40 -0.84 4.43 12.13
C GLU A 40 -0.85 4.33 13.67
N MET A 41 -1.84 4.95 14.33
CA MET A 41 -2.00 4.86 15.79
C MET A 41 -2.55 3.51 16.22
N ASP A 42 -3.47 2.96 15.43
CA ASP A 42 -4.10 1.65 15.62
C ASP A 42 -3.80 0.78 14.39
N ASP A 43 -3.87 -0.55 14.52
CA ASP A 43 -3.70 -1.44 13.36
C ASP A 43 -4.92 -1.35 12.42
N PRO A 44 -4.78 -0.76 11.21
CA PRO A 44 -5.88 -0.63 10.28
C PRO A 44 -6.38 -1.99 9.76
N LEU A 45 -5.55 -3.05 9.80
CA LEU A 45 -5.93 -4.38 9.33
C LEU A 45 -7.02 -5.02 10.21
N THR A 46 -7.17 -4.55 11.44
CA THR A 46 -8.23 -5.02 12.36
C THR A 46 -9.59 -4.38 12.07
N LYS A 47 -9.61 -3.17 11.49
CA LYS A 47 -10.82 -2.38 11.28
C LYS A 47 -11.28 -2.39 9.83
N PHE A 48 -10.35 -2.34 8.86
CA PHE A 48 -10.66 -2.11 7.45
C PHE A 48 -10.43 -3.37 6.61
N THR A 49 -11.38 -3.65 5.71
CA THR A 49 -11.20 -4.62 4.63
C THR A 49 -10.44 -3.96 3.48
N VAL A 50 -9.30 -4.52 3.08
CA VAL A 50 -8.48 -4.01 1.98
C VAL A 50 -9.22 -4.15 0.65
N THR A 51 -9.33 -3.05 -0.10
CA THR A 51 -9.93 -3.02 -1.44
C THR A 51 -8.88 -2.83 -2.53
N LEU A 52 -7.76 -2.17 -2.22
CA LEU A 52 -6.68 -1.92 -3.17
C LEU A 52 -5.32 -1.91 -2.46
N ARG A 53 -4.31 -2.47 -3.11
CA ARG A 53 -2.90 -2.40 -2.72
C ARG A 53 -2.07 -1.99 -3.94
N TYR A 54 -1.20 -0.99 -3.77
CA TYR A 54 -0.30 -0.48 -4.81
C TYR A 54 1.17 -0.43 -4.33
N PRO A 55 2.15 -0.99 -5.07
CA PRO A 55 1.94 -1.85 -6.23
C PRO A 55 1.09 -3.07 -5.82
N ALA A 56 0.37 -3.65 -6.79
CA ALA A 56 -0.27 -4.94 -6.56
C ALA A 56 0.81 -5.93 -6.07
N ILE A 57 0.42 -6.99 -5.36
CA ILE A 57 1.36 -8.09 -5.12
C ILE A 57 1.58 -8.74 -6.48
N GLU A 58 2.49 -8.17 -7.25
CA GLU A 58 2.95 -8.77 -8.48
C GLU A 58 3.84 -9.96 -8.05
N SER A 59 3.70 -11.08 -8.75
CA SER A 59 4.51 -12.26 -8.49
C SER A 59 6.00 -11.88 -8.54
N ARG A 60 6.90 -12.64 -7.91
CA ARG A 60 8.36 -12.35 -7.93
C ARG A 60 8.91 -12.10 -9.35
N SER A 61 8.25 -12.62 -10.37
CA SER A 61 8.49 -12.43 -11.80
C SER A 61 8.37 -10.98 -12.28
N ASP A 62 7.45 -10.22 -11.69
CA ASP A 62 7.02 -8.91 -12.19
C ASP A 62 7.87 -7.75 -11.63
N ILE A 63 8.44 -7.93 -10.43
CA ILE A 63 9.35 -6.96 -9.78
C ILE A 63 10.62 -6.75 -10.62
N ALA A 64 11.13 -7.82 -11.24
CA ALA A 64 12.30 -7.76 -12.11
C ALA A 64 12.01 -6.94 -13.39
N GLU A 65 10.81 -7.08 -13.97
CA GLU A 65 10.43 -6.39 -15.20
C GLU A 65 10.09 -4.90 -14.96
N ASN A 66 9.46 -4.58 -13.82
CA ASN A 66 9.10 -3.20 -13.47
C ASN A 66 10.33 -2.36 -13.06
N THR A 67 11.36 -2.99 -12.49
CA THR A 67 12.66 -2.35 -12.20
C THR A 67 13.41 -2.00 -13.49
N ALA A 68 13.36 -2.87 -14.51
CA ALA A 68 13.99 -2.63 -15.81
C ALA A 68 13.30 -1.51 -16.62
N ARG A 69 11.99 -1.30 -16.47
CA ARG A 69 11.23 -0.24 -17.18
C ARG A 69 11.39 1.16 -16.58
N LYS A 70 11.84 1.29 -15.33
CA LYS A 70 11.94 2.57 -14.61
C LYS A 70 13.33 3.22 -14.61
N MET A 71 14.34 2.62 -15.25
CA MET A 71 15.59 3.34 -15.53
C MET A 71 15.39 4.20 -16.79
N PRO A 72 15.37 5.55 -16.70
CA PRO A 72 15.55 6.35 -17.90
C PRO A 72 16.93 6.04 -18.48
N ALA A 73 17.00 5.89 -19.81
CA ALA A 73 18.27 5.80 -20.50
C ALA A 73 19.00 7.15 -20.37
N ARG A 74 20.01 7.14 -19.49
CA ARG A 74 21.08 8.14 -19.27
C ARG A 74 20.68 9.57 -18.91
#